data_AF-A0A4P9WKQ5-F1
#
_entry.id   AF-A0A4P9WKQ5-F1
#
_cell.length_a   1.000
_cell.length_b   1.000
_cell.length_c   1.000
_cell.angle_alpha   90.00
_cell.angle_beta   90.00
_cell.angle_gamma   90.00
#
_symmetry.space_group_name_H-M   'P 1'
#
loop_
_entity.id
_entity.type
_entity.pdbx_description
1 polymer ?
#
loop_
_entity_poly.entity_id
_entity_poly.type
_entity_poly.pdbx_seq_one_letter_code
_entity_poly.pdbx_strand_id
1 'polypeptide(L)' 'MGRRKIEILPIENDKNRSNTFKKRRQGLIKKAHELGVLCSVEVALVIISGGK' A
#
# COMPACT_ATOMS: atom_id res chain seq x y z
N MET A 1 13.97 -8.74 12.55
CA MET A 1 14.67 -8.72 11.24
C MET A 1 14.27 -7.47 10.49
N GLY A 2 15.25 -6.71 9.96
CA GLY A 2 15.01 -5.43 9.28
C GLY A 2 14.30 -5.55 7.92
N ARG A 3 14.14 -4.42 7.24
CA ARG A 3 13.53 -4.34 5.91
C ARG A 3 14.42 -5.04 4.88
N ARG A 4 13.87 -6.04 4.17
CA ARG A 4 14.53 -6.70 3.03
C ARG A 4 14.05 -6.09 1.71
N LYS A 5 14.95 -5.97 0.74
CA LYS A 5 14.60 -5.63 -0.65
C LYS A 5 13.84 -6.81 -1.26
N ILE A 6 12.78 -6.52 -2.00
CA ILE A 6 12.01 -7.50 -2.78
C ILE A 6 11.92 -6.99 -4.23
N GLU A 7 11.78 -7.91 -5.17
CA GLU A 7 11.52 -7.57 -6.57
C GLU A 7 10.09 -7.02 -6.73
N ILE A 8 9.87 -6.18 -7.74
CA ILE A 8 8.56 -5.61 -8.06
C ILE A 8 7.87 -6.54 -9.06
N LEU A 9 7.39 -7.65 -8.54
CA LEU A 9 6.67 -8.70 -9.24
C LEU A 9 5.48 -9.19 -8.38
N PRO A 10 4.51 -9.92 -8.96
CA PRO A 10 3.46 -10.59 -8.17
C PRO A 10 4.04 -11.45 -7.05
N ILE A 11 3.44 -11.37 -5.85
CA ILE A 11 3.88 -12.16 -4.69
C ILE A 11 3.12 -13.47 -4.66
N GLU A 12 3.81 -14.57 -4.97
CA GLU A 12 3.21 -15.92 -5.01
C GLU A 12 2.70 -16.40 -3.64
N ASN A 13 3.47 -16.19 -2.59
CA ASN A 13 3.09 -16.63 -1.25
C ASN A 13 1.92 -15.80 -0.69
N ASP A 14 0.76 -16.43 -0.52
CA ASP A 14 -0.48 -15.79 -0.05
C ASP A 14 -0.37 -15.03 1.26
N LYS A 15 0.34 -15.61 2.26
CA LYS A 15 0.52 -14.97 3.56
C LYS A 15 1.38 -13.72 3.42
N ASN A 16 2.47 -13.81 2.67
CA ASN A 16 3.35 -12.67 2.39
C ASN A 16 2.63 -11.60 1.56
N ARG A 17 1.85 -11.99 0.56
CA ARG A 17 1.04 -11.09 -0.27
C ARG A 17 0.03 -10.33 0.59
N SER A 18 -0.73 -11.04 1.44
CA SER A 18 -1.71 -10.44 2.35
C SER A 18 -1.08 -9.47 3.36
N ASN A 19 0.05 -9.86 3.96
CA ASN A 19 0.78 -9.01 4.90
C ASN A 19 1.38 -7.78 4.20
N THR A 20 1.93 -7.96 3.00
CA THR A 20 2.52 -6.88 2.21
C THR A 20 1.44 -5.90 1.74
N PHE A 21 0.29 -6.41 1.28
CA PHE A 21 -0.86 -5.59 0.91
C PHE A 21 -1.32 -4.72 2.08
N LYS A 22 -1.56 -5.31 3.26
CA LYS A 22 -1.98 -4.55 4.46
C LYS A 22 -1.00 -3.42 4.79
N LYS A 23 0.31 -3.71 4.82
CA LYS A 23 1.36 -2.73 5.14
C LYS A 23 1.49 -1.63 4.07
N ARG A 24 1.50 -2.00 2.78
CA ARG A 24 1.62 -1.04 1.67
C ARG A 24 0.38 -0.17 1.53
N ARG A 25 -0.81 -0.75 1.68
CA ARG A 25 -2.10 -0.02 1.69
C ARG A 25 -2.08 1.06 2.76
N GLN A 26 -1.68 0.73 3.99
CA GLN A 26 -1.60 1.71 5.08
C GLN A 26 -0.58 2.83 4.77
N GLY A 27 0.59 2.48 4.24
CA GLY A 27 1.58 3.48 3.81
C GLY A 27 1.08 4.41 2.71
N LEU A 28 0.33 3.88 1.74
CA LEU A 28 -0.24 4.65 0.64
C LEU A 28 -1.34 5.61 1.12
N ILE A 29 -2.24 5.15 2.00
CA ILE A 29 -3.27 6.00 2.62
C ILE A 29 -2.62 7.15 3.38
N LYS A 30 -1.57 6.86 4.18
CA LYS A 30 -0.82 7.90 4.90
C LYS A 30 -0.25 8.94 3.93
N LYS A 31 0.33 8.50 2.80
CA LYS A 31 0.90 9.42 1.79
C LYS A 31 -0.16 10.26 1.08
N ALA A 32 -1.32 9.68 0.76
CA ALA A 32 -2.43 10.42 0.17
C ALA A 32 -2.95 11.51 1.12
N HIS A 33 -3.08 11.20 2.41
CA HIS A 33 -3.44 12.18 3.43
C HIS A 33 -2.38 13.28 3.59
N GLU A 34 -1.09 12.91 3.70
CA GLU A 34 0.01 13.88 3.77
C GLU A 34 0.01 14.84 2.59
N LEU A 35 -0.22 14.34 1.37
CA LEU A 35 -0.31 15.16 0.17
C LEU A 35 -1.47 16.17 0.26
N GLY A 36 -2.66 15.72 0.66
CA GLY A 36 -3.83 16.59 0.79
C GLY A 36 -3.60 17.73 1.79
N VAL A 37 -2.99 17.43 2.95
CA VAL A 37 -2.67 18.43 3.96
C VAL A 37 -1.56 19.39 3.49
N LEU A 38 -0.46 18.87 2.94
CA LEU A 38 0.70 19.69 2.57
C LEU A 38 0.41 20.63 1.39
N CYS A 39 -0.42 20.19 0.45
CA CYS A 39 -0.70 20.95 -0.77
C CYS A 39 -2.08 21.60 -0.79
N SER A 40 -2.89 21.43 0.26
CA SER A 40 -4.28 21.91 0.33
C SER A 40 -5.13 21.45 -0.86
N VAL A 41 -5.03 20.15 -1.21
CA VAL A 41 -5.75 19.54 -2.33
C VAL A 41 -6.62 18.38 -1.87
N GLU A 42 -7.75 18.19 -2.55
CA GLU A 42 -8.58 17.01 -2.38
C GLU A 42 -7.93 15.81 -3.09
N VAL A 43 -7.80 14.68 -2.39
CA VAL A 43 -7.17 13.46 -2.92
C VAL A 43 -8.10 12.28 -2.73
N ALA A 44 -8.43 11.59 -3.82
CA ALA A 44 -9.18 10.34 -3.81
C ALA A 44 -8.25 9.16 -4.11
N LEU A 45 -8.38 8.07 -3.34
CA LEU A 45 -7.64 6.83 -3.54
C LEU A 45 -8.60 5.65 -3.60
N VAL A 46 -8.57 4.90 -4.70
CA VAL A 46 -9.38 3.69 -4.89
C VAL A 46 -8.45 2.47 -4.95
N ILE A 47 -8.67 1.52 -4.04
CA ILE A 47 -7.92 0.25 -4.01
C ILE A 47 -8.92 -0.88 -4.09
N ILE A 48 -8.87 -1.61 -5.21
CA ILE A 48 -9.67 -2.80 -5.42
C ILE A 48 -8.79 -4.00 -5.06
N SER A 49 -9.16 -4.70 -3.99
CA SER A 49 -8.64 -6.04 -3.75
C SER A 49 -9.63 -7.01 -4.37
N GLY A 50 -9.17 -7.86 -5.28
CA GLY A 50 -9.98 -9.01 -5.70
C GLY A 50 -10.37 -9.79 -4.47
N GLY A 51 -11.68 -9.88 -4.20
CA GLY A 51 -12.20 -10.88 -3.29
C GLY A 51 -11.82 -12.25 -3.82
N LYS A 52 -11.65 -13.21 -2.91
CA LYS A 52 -12.28 -14.48 -3.24
C LYS A 52 -13.77 -14.23 -3.37
#